data_AF-A0A4Q5XIS9-F1
#
_entry.id   AF-A0A4Q5XIS9-F1
#
_cell.length_a   1.000
_cell.length_b   1.000
_cell.length_c   1.000
_cell.angle_alpha   90.00
_cell.angle_beta   90.00
_cell.angle_gamma   90.00
#
_symmetry.space_group_name_H-M   'P 1'
#
loop_
_entity.id
_entity.type
_entity.pdbx_description
1 polymer ?
#
loop_
_entity_poly.entity_id
_entity_poly.type
_entity_poly.pdbx_seq_one_letter_code
_entity_poly.pdbx_strand_id
1 'polypeptide(L)'
;MAQPIPLADAIEALKRDPAHPVLVKVDEELTVEVRAVAPAPALTRSAADVFREVGRWEGETGEELDGLFADVRQRSNRPVPGLP
;
A
#
# COMPACT_ATOMS: atom_id res chain seq x y z
N MET A 1 25.55 -8.01 -18.20
CA MET A 1 25.05 -6.92 -17.34
C MET A 1 24.21 -6.01 -18.23
N ALA A 2 22.93 -5.78 -17.91
CA ALA A 2 22.08 -4.90 -18.72
C ALA A 2 22.54 -3.45 -18.54
N GLN A 3 22.77 -2.72 -19.63
CA GLN A 3 23.09 -1.29 -19.53
C GLN A 3 21.80 -0.50 -19.26
N PRO A 4 21.85 0.55 -18.41
CA PRO A 4 20.73 1.45 -18.22
C PRO A 4 20.39 2.18 -19.52
N ILE A 5 19.13 2.19 -19.91
CA ILE A 5 18.64 2.90 -21.10
C ILE A 5 17.65 4.02 -20.73
N PRO A 6 17.39 4.99 -21.63
CA PRO A 6 16.37 6.01 -21.40
C PRO A 6 14.98 5.41 -21.16
N LEU A 7 14.14 6.08 -20.35
CA LEU A 7 12.81 5.57 -19.98
C LEU A 7 11.91 5.28 -21.19
N ALA A 8 11.95 6.13 -22.21
CA ALA A 8 11.15 5.93 -23.42
C ALA A 8 11.50 4.63 -24.14
N ASP A 9 12.79 4.33 -24.26
CA ASP A 9 13.28 3.10 -24.89
C ASP A 9 12.98 1.87 -24.04
N ALA A 10 13.03 2.01 -22.71
CA ALA A 10 12.64 0.94 -21.78
C ALA A 10 11.16 0.58 -21.89
N ILE A 11 10.28 1.55 -22.09
CA ILE A 11 8.85 1.29 -22.32
C ILE A 11 8.66 0.52 -23.64
N GLU A 12 9.35 0.90 -24.71
CA GLU A 12 9.27 0.18 -25.98
C GLU A 12 9.85 -1.23 -25.90
N ALA A 13 10.92 -1.44 -25.13
CA ALA A 13 11.49 -2.76 -24.86
C ALA A 13 10.48 -3.64 -24.09
N LEU A 14 9.87 -3.11 -23.02
CA LEU A 14 8.87 -3.82 -22.22
C LEU A 14 7.58 -4.12 -22.99
N LYS A 15 7.21 -3.31 -23.99
CA LYS A 15 6.10 -3.63 -24.90
C LYS A 15 6.40 -4.85 -25.78
N ARG A 16 7.66 -5.00 -26.21
CA ARG A 16 8.08 -6.15 -27.03
C ARG A 16 8.26 -7.40 -26.19
N ASP A 17 8.82 -7.24 -25.00
CA ASP A 17 9.12 -8.33 -24.07
C ASP A 17 8.80 -7.92 -22.62
N PRO A 18 7.55 -8.10 -22.17
CA PRO A 18 7.12 -7.71 -20.84
C PRO A 18 7.65 -8.65 -19.74
N ALA A 19 8.22 -9.80 -20.09
CA ALA A 19 8.71 -10.79 -19.11
C ALA A 19 10.08 -10.40 -18.52
N HIS A 20 10.82 -9.52 -19.18
CA HIS A 20 12.18 -9.16 -18.79
C HIS A 20 12.25 -7.71 -18.27
N PRO A 21 12.58 -7.52 -16.98
CA PRO A 21 12.80 -6.19 -16.42
C PRO A 21 13.94 -5.45 -17.10
N VAL A 22 13.83 -4.11 -17.17
CA VAL A 22 14.79 -3.23 -17.84
C VAL A 22 15.33 -2.20 -16.85
N LEU A 23 16.63 -1.95 -16.87
CA LEU A 23 17.26 -0.90 -16.06
C LEU A 23 17.17 0.45 -16.78
N VAL A 24 16.74 1.48 -16.05
CA VAL A 24 16.60 2.85 -16.54
C VAL A 24 17.42 3.79 -15.69
N LYS A 25 18.21 4.65 -16.34
CA LYS A 25 18.93 5.72 -15.66
C LYS A 25 18.02 6.95 -15.54
N VAL A 26 17.75 7.39 -14.31
CA VAL A 26 16.91 8.56 -14.03
C VAL A 26 17.78 9.81 -13.93
N ASP A 27 18.89 9.71 -13.20
CA ASP A 27 19.92 10.74 -13.06
C ASP A 27 21.31 10.09 -12.89
N GLU A 28 22.33 10.86 -12.52
CA GLU A 28 23.70 10.35 -12.38
C GLU A 28 23.89 9.29 -11.28
N GLU A 29 23.07 9.33 -10.22
CA GLU A 29 23.20 8.47 -9.04
C GLU A 29 22.08 7.42 -8.93
N LEU A 30 20.97 7.60 -9.64
CA LEU A 30 19.79 6.75 -9.56
C LEU A 30 19.56 5.93 -10.83
N THR A 31 19.65 4.61 -10.66
CA THR A 31 19.19 3.61 -11.63
C THR A 31 18.00 2.86 -11.05
N VAL A 32 16.92 2.76 -11.81
CA VAL A 32 15.69 2.04 -11.42
C VAL A 32 15.47 0.82 -12.30
N GLU A 33 14.92 -0.23 -11.74
CA GLU A 33 14.43 -1.38 -12.49
C GLU A 33 12.94 -1.18 -12.81
N VAL A 34 12.60 -1.20 -14.09
CA VAL A 34 11.23 -1.09 -14.58
C VAL A 34 10.77 -2.46 -15.05
N ARG A 35 9.60 -2.89 -14.56
CA ARG A 35 8.96 -4.14 -14.96
C ARG A 35 7.55 -3.87 -15.47
N ALA A 36 7.12 -4.62 -16.48
CA ALA A 36 5.72 -4.64 -16.85
C ALA A 36 4.93 -5.34 -15.74
N VAL A 37 3.83 -4.72 -15.31
CA VAL A 37 2.94 -5.30 -14.30
C VAL A 37 1.62 -5.58 -15.00
N ALA A 38 1.14 -6.82 -14.92
CA ALA A 38 -0.23 -7.09 -15.31
C ALA A 38 -1.14 -6.21 -14.43
N PRO A 39 -2.19 -5.57 -14.98
CA PRO A 39 -3.16 -4.92 -14.15
C PRO A 39 -3.67 -5.95 -13.15
N ALA A 40 -3.42 -5.72 -11.87
CA ALA A 40 -4.06 -6.51 -10.83
C ALA A 40 -5.56 -6.44 -11.11
N PRO A 41 -6.32 -7.53 -10.95
CA PRO A 41 -7.77 -7.41 -10.95
C PRO A 41 -8.09 -6.29 -9.97
N ALA A 42 -8.75 -5.24 -10.45
CA ALA A 42 -9.23 -4.19 -9.56
C ALA A 42 -9.95 -4.93 -8.44
N LEU A 43 -9.51 -4.71 -7.19
CA LEU A 43 -10.17 -5.30 -6.04
C LEU A 43 -11.61 -4.79 -6.10
N THR A 44 -12.52 -5.63 -6.59
CA THR A 44 -13.94 -5.30 -6.78
C THR A 44 -14.63 -5.16 -5.43
N ARG A 45 -13.95 -5.55 -4.35
CA ARG A 45 -14.43 -5.53 -2.98
C ARG A 45 -13.39 -4.86 -2.09
N SER A 46 -13.87 -3.99 -1.21
CA SER A 46 -13.03 -3.44 -0.16
C SER A 46 -12.65 -4.54 0.85
N ALA A 47 -11.56 -4.35 1.59
CA ALA A 47 -11.21 -5.26 2.68
C ALA A 47 -12.36 -5.39 3.70
N ALA A 48 -13.11 -4.30 3.93
CA ALA A 48 -14.28 -4.29 4.80
C ALA A 48 -15.40 -5.23 4.30
N ASP A 49 -15.64 -5.29 2.98
CA ASP A 49 -16.63 -6.19 2.38
C ASP A 49 -16.22 -7.66 2.57
N VAL A 50 -14.94 -7.97 2.39
CA VAL A 50 -14.38 -9.31 2.62
C VAL A 50 -14.51 -9.68 4.10
N PHE A 51 -14.17 -8.77 5.02
CA PHE A 51 -14.24 -9.02 6.45
C PHE A 51 -15.67 -9.20 6.98
N ARG A 52 -16.69 -8.64 6.32
CA ARG A 52 -18.09 -8.90 6.66
C ARG A 52 -18.54 -10.33 6.32
N GLU A 53 -17.98 -10.93 5.27
CA GLU A 53 -18.32 -12.30 4.85
C GLU A 53 -17.71 -13.37 5.76
N VAL A 54 -16.53 -13.11 6.33
CA VAL A 54 -15.82 -14.02 7.24
C VAL A 54 -16.56 -14.23 8.57
N GLY A 55 -17.56 -13.39 8.88
CA GLY A 55 -18.41 -13.51 10.05
C GLY A 55 -17.98 -12.62 11.21
N ARG A 56 -18.56 -12.84 12.40
CA ARG A 56 -18.22 -12.05 13.58
C ARG A 56 -16.78 -12.35 13.98
N TRP A 57 -15.95 -11.32 14.00
CA TRP A 57 -14.57 -11.41 14.46
C TRP A 57 -14.55 -11.76 15.94
N GLU A 58 -13.73 -12.73 16.33
CA GLU A 58 -13.43 -12.99 17.73
C GLU A 58 -12.50 -11.89 18.24
N GLY A 59 -13.00 -11.05 19.15
CA GLY A 59 -12.28 -9.90 19.70
C GLY A 59 -13.21 -8.98 20.49
N GLU A 60 -12.66 -7.95 21.12
CA GLU A 60 -13.45 -6.94 21.82
C GLU A 60 -14.45 -6.27 20.86
N THR A 61 -15.69 -6.14 21.32
CA THR A 61 -16.72 -5.36 20.64
C THR A 61 -16.33 -3.88 20.60
N GLY A 62 -16.92 -3.13 19.66
CA GLY A 62 -16.72 -1.68 19.60
C GLY A 62 -17.07 -0.99 20.93
N GLU A 63 -18.09 -1.48 21.63
CA GLU A 63 -18.50 -0.96 22.95
C GLU A 63 -17.44 -1.20 24.03
N GLU A 64 -16.81 -2.38 24.03
CA GLU A 64 -15.71 -2.70 24.96
C GLU A 64 -14.47 -1.84 24.68
N LEU A 65 -14.15 -1.60 23.40
CA LEU A 65 -13.07 -0.70 23.01
C LEU A 65 -13.37 0.76 23.38
N ASP A 66 -14.61 1.21 23.17
CA ASP A 66 -15.05 2.56 23.57
C ASP A 66 -14.95 2.76 25.09
N GLY A 67 -15.34 1.74 25.86
CA GLY A 67 -15.18 1.73 27.31
C GLY A 67 -13.71 1.82 27.75
N LEU A 68 -12.83 1.03 27.11
CA LEU A 68 -11.38 1.08 27.34
C LEU A 68 -10.82 2.47 27.02
N PHE A 69 -11.19 3.06 25.89
CA PHE A 69 -10.71 4.38 25.51
C PHE A 69 -11.23 5.48 26.43
N ALA A 70 -12.48 5.38 26.91
CA ALA A 70 -13.03 6.30 27.90
C ALA A 70 -12.26 6.22 29.22
N ASP A 71 -11.96 5.02 29.72
CA ASP A 71 -11.17 4.80 30.94
C ASP A 71 -9.74 5.35 30.79
N VAL A 72 -9.07 5.08 29.66
CA VAL A 72 -7.74 5.64 29.37
C VAL A 72 -7.77 7.17 29.30
N ARG A 73 -8.78 7.78 28.68
CA ARG A 73 -8.95 9.25 28.64
C ARG A 73 -9.17 9.83 30.02
N GLN A 74 -9.95 9.17 30.88
CA GLN A 74 -10.18 9.63 32.25
C GLN A 74 -8.91 9.55 33.11
N ARG A 75 -8.08 8.51 32.91
CA ARG A 75 -6.84 8.31 33.67
C ARG A 75 -5.67 9.14 33.14
N SER A 76 -5.70 9.52 31.86
CA SER A 76 -4.66 10.30 31.22
C SER A 76 -5.03 11.78 31.16
N ASN A 77 -4.55 12.57 32.13
CA ASN A 77 -4.61 14.04 32.10
C ASN A 77 -3.70 14.68 31.03
N ARG A 78 -3.36 13.96 29.95
CA ARG A 78 -2.52 14.49 28.88
C ARG A 78 -3.41 15.07 27.79
N PRO A 79 -3.48 16.41 27.64
CA PRO A 79 -4.18 17.01 26.50
C PRO A 79 -3.51 16.53 25.21
N VAL A 80 -4.33 16.02 24.27
CA VAL A 80 -3.90 15.69 22.91
C VAL A 80 -3.91 17.00 22.13
N PRO A 81 -2.77 17.52 21.67
CA PRO A 81 -2.74 18.77 20.91
C PRO A 81 -3.44 18.58 19.55
N GLY A 82 -4.45 19.42 19.25
CA GLY A 82 -4.97 19.56 17.88
C GLY A 82 -6.33 18.93 17.56
N LEU A 83 -7.15 18.56 18.55
CA LEU A 83 -8.58 18.32 18.35
C LEU A 83 -9.37 19.52 18.91
N PRO A 84 -10.38 20.05 18.20
CA PRO A 84 -11.19 21.18 18.66
C PRO A 84 -12.01 20.85 19.91
#